data_AF-A0A7S2Z6I0-F1
#
_entry.id   AF-A0A7S2Z6I0-F1
#
_cell.length_a   1.000
_cell.length_b   1.000
_cell.length_c   1.000
_cell.angle_alpha   90.00
_cell.angle_beta   90.00
_cell.angle_gamma   90.00
#
_symmetry.space_group_name_H-M   'P 1'
#
loop_
_entity.id
_entity.type
_entity.pdbx_description
1 polymer ?
#
loop_
_entity_poly.entity_id
_entity_poly.type
_entity_poly.pdbx_seq_one_letter_code
_entity_poly.pdbx_strand_id
1 'polypeptide(L)'
;VEVWDPTARDPQLLVALKSSRHTVAVPAHWSARRAFLQGKRGLEKPAFTLPDFIAATGIGEMRQNAQEREDEKKDKAKARDRLRPKMGKIDIDYQVLHDAFFKHQKKPRLSRFGEVYYEGKEFEA
;
A
#
# COMPACT_ATOMS: atom_id res chain seq x y z
N VAL A 1 10.92 30.95 3.97
CA VAL A 1 9.92 32.03 4.00
C VAL A 1 9.14 31.95 2.72
N GLU A 2 7.83 31.82 2.83
CA GLU A 2 6.88 31.62 1.73
C GLU A 2 5.95 32.83 1.62
N VAL A 3 5.23 32.97 0.50
CA VAL A 3 4.41 34.16 0.21
C VAL A 3 3.27 34.40 1.22
N TRP A 4 2.83 33.35 1.91
CA TRP A 4 1.79 33.42 2.94
C TRP A 4 2.33 33.65 4.36
N ASP A 5 3.64 33.64 4.58
CA ASP A 5 4.23 33.86 5.90
C ASP A 5 3.99 35.27 6.47
N PRO A 6 3.99 36.36 5.66
CA PRO A 6 3.72 37.71 6.16
C PRO A 6 2.30 37.95 6.70
N THR A 7 1.33 37.12 6.31
CA THR A 7 -0.07 37.25 6.75
C THR A 7 -0.39 36.46 8.02
N ALA A 8 0.60 35.76 8.60
CA ALA A 8 0.44 35.06 9.86
C ALA A 8 0.30 36.03 11.04
N ARG A 9 -0.36 35.58 12.12
CA ARG A 9 -0.52 36.37 13.36
C ARG A 9 0.82 36.79 13.99
N ASP A 10 1.82 35.91 13.90
CA ASP A 10 3.20 36.18 14.31
C ASP A 10 4.17 35.62 13.25
N PRO A 11 4.62 36.47 12.30
CA PRO A 11 5.51 36.03 11.22
C PRO A 11 6.90 35.62 11.71
N GLN A 12 7.43 36.26 12.76
CA GLN A 12 8.78 35.98 13.25
C GLN A 12 8.84 34.61 13.93
N LEU A 13 7.86 34.31 14.79
CA LEU A 13 7.76 33.01 15.43
C LEU A 13 7.53 31.89 14.41
N LEU A 14 6.65 32.11 13.43
CA LEU A 14 6.37 31.12 12.37
C LEU A 14 7.64 30.75 11.60
N VAL A 15 8.43 31.74 11.21
CA VAL A 15 9.69 31.50 10.49
C VAL A 15 10.72 30.79 11.37
N ALA A 16 10.81 31.16 12.66
CA ALA A 16 11.69 30.48 13.61
C ALA A 16 11.33 29.00 13.81
N LEU A 17 10.04 28.67 13.81
CA LEU A 17 9.57 27.28 13.87
C LEU A 17 9.84 26.53 12.56
N LYS A 18 9.60 27.16 11.41
CA LYS A 18 9.87 26.55 10.10
C LYS A 18 11.35 26.27 9.85
N SER A 19 12.24 27.08 10.40
CA SER A 19 13.70 26.92 10.27
C SER A 19 14.32 26.05 11.36
N SER A 20 13.53 25.58 12.33
CA SER A 20 14.02 24.77 13.42
C SER A 20 14.50 23.40 12.93
N ARG A 21 15.47 22.84 13.66
CA ARG A 21 16.12 21.59 13.26
C ARG A 21 15.14 20.42 13.37
N HIS A 22 15.10 19.58 12.35
CA HIS A 22 14.25 18.38 12.27
C HIS A 22 12.74 18.65 12.29
N THR A 23 12.30 19.85 11.93
CA THR A 23 10.87 20.11 11.68
C THR A 23 10.46 19.64 10.30
N VAL A 24 9.26 19.06 10.22
CA VAL A 24 8.65 18.65 8.94
C VAL A 24 7.74 19.78 8.47
N ALA A 25 7.91 20.20 7.21
CA ALA A 25 7.09 21.26 6.62
C ALA A 25 5.62 20.84 6.47
N VAL A 26 4.73 21.82 6.45
CA VAL A 26 3.31 21.59 6.20
C VAL A 26 3.13 21.06 4.76
N PRO A 27 2.34 19.98 4.55
CA PRO A 27 2.13 19.42 3.21
C PRO A 27 1.53 20.44 2.22
N ALA A 28 2.07 20.53 1.00
CA ALA A 28 1.71 21.57 0.02
C ALA A 28 0.23 21.63 -0.39
N HIS A 29 -0.55 20.56 -0.15
CA HIS A 29 -1.97 20.51 -0.51
C HIS A 29 -2.88 21.34 0.41
N TRP A 30 -2.36 21.89 1.52
CA TRP A 30 -3.15 22.66 2.49
C TRP A 30 -3.88 23.86 1.88
N SER A 31 -3.28 24.50 0.87
CA SER A 31 -3.84 25.64 0.15
C SER A 31 -4.49 25.25 -1.18
N ALA A 32 -4.59 23.96 -1.49
CA ALA A 32 -5.19 23.47 -2.72
C ALA A 32 -6.73 23.49 -2.60
N ARG A 33 -7.41 23.92 -3.68
CA ARG A 33 -8.87 23.86 -3.76
C ARG A 33 -9.40 22.43 -3.95
N ARG A 34 -8.56 21.56 -4.51
CA ARG A 34 -8.87 20.16 -4.79
C ARG A 34 -8.65 19.31 -3.53
N ALA A 35 -9.52 18.33 -3.29
CA ALA A 35 -9.30 17.37 -2.21
C ALA A 35 -8.02 16.55 -2.48
N PHE A 36 -7.25 16.25 -1.43
CA PHE A 36 -5.85 15.78 -1.48
C PHE A 36 -5.52 14.70 -2.52
N LEU A 37 -6.39 13.70 -2.76
CA LEU A 37 -6.15 12.58 -3.69
C LEU A 37 -7.09 12.57 -4.90
N GLN A 38 -7.84 13.66 -5.13
CA GLN A 38 -8.87 13.69 -6.17
C GLN A 38 -8.28 13.73 -7.59
N GLY A 39 -7.02 14.14 -7.76
CA GLY A 39 -6.32 14.12 -9.05
C GLY A 39 -5.97 12.72 -9.55
N LYS A 40 -5.95 11.72 -8.66
CA LYS A 40 -5.80 10.31 -9.02
C LYS A 40 -7.05 9.69 -9.65
N ARG A 41 -8.16 10.44 -9.73
CA ARG A 41 -9.37 9.94 -10.39
C ARG A 41 -9.09 9.78 -11.89
N GLY A 42 -9.28 8.57 -12.40
CA GLY A 42 -9.03 8.22 -13.81
C GLY A 42 -7.65 7.61 -14.07
N LEU A 43 -6.77 7.58 -13.07
CA LEU A 43 -5.55 6.79 -13.12
C LEU A 43 -5.85 5.37 -12.62
N GLU A 44 -5.59 4.37 -13.45
CA GLU A 44 -5.72 2.98 -13.04
C GLU A 44 -4.53 2.60 -12.15
N LYS A 45 -4.82 2.30 -10.88
CA LYS A 45 -3.81 1.80 -9.95
C LYS A 45 -3.59 0.30 -10.21
N PRO A 46 -2.36 -0.16 -10.45
CA PRO A 46 -2.10 -1.58 -10.60
C PRO A 46 -2.48 -2.35 -9.32
N ALA A 47 -2.82 -3.62 -9.49
CA ALA A 47 -3.06 -4.52 -8.37
C ALA A 47 -1.83 -4.58 -7.45
N PHE A 48 -2.06 -4.93 -6.18
CA PHE A 48 -0.98 -5.04 -5.22
C PHE A 48 -0.01 -6.16 -5.61
N THR A 49 1.27 -5.81 -5.75
CA THR A 49 2.35 -6.78 -5.99
C THR A 49 2.86 -7.33 -4.66
N LEU A 50 2.84 -8.65 -4.51
CA LEU A 50 3.41 -9.30 -3.34
C LEU A 50 4.94 -9.14 -3.32
N PRO A 51 5.57 -8.99 -2.13
CA PRO A 51 7.02 -9.04 -2.01
C PRO A 51 7.59 -10.37 -2.54
N ASP A 52 8.77 -10.32 -3.17
CA ASP A 52 9.38 -11.48 -3.86
C ASP A 52 9.40 -12.77 -3.02
N PHE A 53 9.76 -12.65 -1.73
CA PHE A 53 9.89 -13.80 -0.83
C PHE A 53 8.55 -14.45 -0.48
N ILE A 54 7.44 -13.69 -0.54
CA ILE A 54 6.09 -14.23 -0.39
C ILE A 54 5.61 -14.78 -1.73
N ALA A 55 5.86 -14.08 -2.84
CA ALA A 55 5.51 -14.55 -4.18
C ALA A 55 6.16 -15.90 -4.50
N ALA A 56 7.42 -16.10 -4.07
CA ALA A 56 8.16 -17.35 -4.24
C ALA A 56 7.53 -18.57 -3.54
N THR A 57 6.61 -18.38 -2.59
CA THR A 57 5.87 -19.50 -1.97
C THR A 57 4.84 -20.12 -2.93
N GLY A 58 4.55 -19.47 -4.07
CA GLY A 58 3.54 -19.92 -5.02
C GLY A 58 2.09 -19.65 -4.57
N ILE A 59 1.89 -19.01 -3.40
CA ILE A 59 0.55 -18.74 -2.84
C ILE A 59 -0.34 -17.92 -3.78
N GLY A 60 0.25 -16.99 -4.55
CA GLY A 60 -0.47 -16.14 -5.50
C GLY A 60 -1.19 -16.97 -6.56
N GLU A 61 -0.45 -17.84 -7.24
CA GLU A 61 -0.96 -18.73 -8.28
C GLU A 61 -1.94 -19.76 -7.72
N MET A 62 -1.65 -20.35 -6.56
CA MET A 62 -2.56 -21.32 -5.94
C MET A 62 -3.91 -20.70 -5.57
N ARG A 63 -3.91 -19.48 -5.02
CA ARG A 63 -5.14 -18.74 -4.70
C ARG A 63 -5.88 -18.29 -5.95
N GLN A 64 -5.16 -17.84 -6.97
CA GLN A 64 -5.78 -17.46 -8.25
C GLN A 64 -6.45 -18.66 -8.92
N ASN A 65 -5.76 -19.79 -9.04
CA ASN A 65 -6.33 -21.03 -9.58
C ASN A 65 -7.54 -21.52 -8.76
N ALA A 66 -7.50 -21.38 -7.43
CA ALA A 66 -8.63 -21.73 -6.58
C ALA A 66 -9.83 -20.82 -6.80
N GLN A 67 -9.59 -19.52 -6.99
CA GLN A 67 -10.64 -18.53 -7.29
C GLN A 67 -11.28 -18.81 -8.66
N GLU A 68 -10.47 -19.01 -9.69
CA GLU A 68 -10.94 -19.34 -11.06
C GLU A 68 -11.78 -20.62 -11.05
N ARG A 69 -11.34 -21.67 -10.34
CA ARG A 69 -12.12 -22.91 -10.18
C ARG A 69 -13.43 -22.72 -9.41
N GLU A 70 -13.51 -21.76 -8.49
CA GLU A 70 -14.78 -21.43 -7.82
C GLU A 70 -15.68 -20.59 -8.72
N ASP A 71 -15.13 -19.72 -9.55
CA ASP A 71 -15.91 -18.88 -10.47
C ASP A 71 -16.50 -19.69 -11.64
N GLU A 72 -15.82 -20.75 -12.10
CA GLU A 72 -16.35 -21.70 -13.09
C GLU A 72 -17.51 -22.58 -12.55
N LYS A 73 -17.63 -22.74 -11.23
CA LYS A 73 -18.67 -23.58 -10.64
C LYS A 73 -20.03 -22.93 -10.74
N LYS A 74 -21.00 -23.68 -11.25
CA LYS A 74 -22.43 -23.33 -11.20
C LYS A 74 -22.93 -23.22 -9.75
N ASP A 75 -23.92 -22.36 -9.50
CA ASP A 75 -24.48 -22.10 -8.16
C ASP A 75 -24.95 -23.35 -7.43
N LYS A 76 -25.50 -24.33 -8.17
CA LYS A 76 -25.90 -25.63 -7.61
C LYS A 76 -24.71 -26.41 -7.04
N ALA A 77 -23.55 -26.34 -7.69
CA ALA A 77 -22.32 -26.97 -7.21
C ALA A 77 -21.78 -26.23 -5.99
N LYS A 78 -21.81 -24.88 -5.98
CA LYS A 78 -21.45 -24.06 -4.80
C LYS A 78 -22.32 -24.38 -3.58
N ALA A 79 -23.63 -24.53 -3.77
CA ALA A 79 -24.57 -24.89 -2.70
C ALA A 79 -24.28 -26.28 -2.10
N ARG A 80 -23.90 -27.25 -2.93
CA ARG A 80 -23.51 -28.60 -2.48
C ARG A 80 -22.17 -28.60 -1.75
N ASP A 81 -21.17 -27.89 -2.26
CA ASP A 81 -19.84 -27.77 -1.64
C ASP A 81 -19.94 -27.07 -0.26
N ARG A 82 -20.93 -26.18 -0.06
CA ARG A 82 -21.22 -25.59 1.26
C ARG A 82 -21.72 -26.61 2.29
N LEU A 83 -22.52 -27.59 1.86
CA LEU A 83 -23.04 -28.67 2.72
C LEU A 83 -22.01 -29.77 2.97
N ARG A 84 -21.14 -30.05 2.00
CA ARG A 84 -20.08 -31.06 2.09
C ARG A 84 -18.76 -30.48 1.57
N PRO A 85 -18.03 -29.73 2.41
CA PRO A 85 -16.79 -29.08 1.98
C PRO A 85 -15.71 -30.13 1.69
N LYS A 86 -14.98 -29.91 0.60
CA LYS A 86 -13.73 -30.62 0.31
C LYS A 86 -12.58 -29.84 0.95
N MET A 87 -11.94 -30.44 1.95
CA MET A 87 -10.78 -29.87 2.65
C MET A 87 -9.52 -29.95 1.76
N GLY A 88 -8.50 -29.14 2.08
CA GLY A 88 -7.20 -29.21 1.39
C GLY A 88 -7.18 -28.61 -0.02
N LYS A 89 -8.04 -27.62 -0.33
CA LYS A 89 -8.06 -26.96 -1.65
C LYS A 89 -6.75 -26.22 -1.98
N ILE A 90 -6.04 -25.77 -0.94
CA ILE A 90 -4.72 -25.16 -1.01
C ILE A 90 -3.93 -25.83 0.10
N ASP A 91 -2.89 -26.56 -0.27
CA ASP A 91 -1.98 -27.21 0.66
C ASP A 91 -0.57 -26.69 0.39
N ILE A 92 0.03 -26.07 1.40
CA ILE A 92 1.36 -25.47 1.34
C ILE A 92 2.12 -25.96 2.54
N ASP A 93 3.31 -26.49 2.29
CA ASP A 93 4.20 -26.94 3.36
C ASP A 93 4.53 -25.79 4.31
N TYR A 94 4.32 -26.04 5.59
CA TYR A 94 4.63 -25.10 6.66
C TYR A 94 6.11 -24.69 6.65
N GLN A 95 7.02 -25.59 6.26
CA GLN A 95 8.45 -25.28 6.16
C GLN A 95 8.73 -24.22 5.10
N VAL A 96 8.01 -24.23 3.98
CA VAL A 96 8.14 -23.22 2.92
C VAL A 96 7.69 -21.85 3.43
N LEU A 97 6.61 -21.80 4.21
CA LEU A 97 6.14 -20.55 4.82
C LEU A 97 7.13 -20.04 5.87
N HIS A 98 7.64 -20.93 6.72
CA HIS A 98 8.66 -20.59 7.71
C HIS A 98 9.90 -20.00 7.03
N ASP A 99 10.43 -20.67 6.01
CA ASP A 99 11.63 -20.22 5.32
C ASP A 99 11.42 -18.90 4.56
N ALA A 100 10.23 -18.67 4.00
CA ALA A 100 9.89 -17.40 3.37
C ALA A 100 9.96 -16.21 4.34
N PHE A 101 9.42 -16.34 5.55
CA PHE A 101 9.35 -15.26 6.53
C PHE A 101 10.60 -15.12 7.41
N PHE A 102 11.37 -16.20 7.61
CA PHE A 102 12.51 -16.18 8.53
C PHE A 102 13.86 -16.27 7.84
N LYS A 103 13.98 -16.97 6.69
CA LYS A 103 15.26 -17.09 5.96
C LYS A 103 15.35 -16.12 4.78
N HIS A 104 14.27 -15.93 4.03
CA HIS A 104 14.27 -15.15 2.78
C HIS A 104 13.70 -13.73 2.93
N GLN A 105 13.33 -13.33 4.14
CA GLN A 105 12.79 -12.01 4.42
C GLN A 105 13.75 -10.91 3.99
N LYS A 106 13.26 -10.00 3.14
CA LYS A 106 13.98 -8.80 2.71
C LYS A 106 13.42 -7.57 3.41
N LYS A 107 14.31 -6.66 3.80
CA LYS A 107 13.90 -5.36 4.36
C LYS A 107 13.25 -4.52 3.23
N PRO A 108 12.03 -4.01 3.42
CA PRO A 108 11.39 -3.17 2.41
C PRO A 108 12.13 -1.83 2.27
N ARG A 109 11.87 -1.12 1.16
CA ARG A 109 12.31 0.27 1.02
C ARG A 109 11.57 1.12 2.05
N LEU A 110 12.32 1.80 2.90
CA LEU A 110 11.79 2.69 3.93
C LEU A 110 12.08 4.14 3.56
N SER A 111 11.16 5.02 3.91
CA SER A 111 11.34 6.47 3.82
C SER A 111 12.12 6.99 5.02
N ARG A 112 12.90 8.06 4.81
CA ARG A 112 13.57 8.77 5.91
C ARG A 112 12.60 9.67 6.66
N PHE A 113 12.98 10.04 7.88
CA PHE A 113 12.25 11.06 8.64
C PHE A 113 12.19 12.38 7.86
N GLY A 114 11.00 12.99 7.80
CA GLY A 114 10.74 14.22 7.06
C GLY A 114 10.29 14.03 5.61
N GLU A 115 10.34 12.81 5.07
CA GLU A 115 9.75 12.52 3.77
C GLU A 115 8.21 12.46 3.85
N VAL A 116 7.55 13.52 3.40
CA VAL A 116 6.09 13.59 3.36
C VAL A 116 5.55 13.00 2.06
N TYR A 117 4.38 12.38 2.10
CA TYR A 117 3.68 11.93 0.91
C TYR A 117 2.88 13.07 0.29
N TYR A 118 2.96 13.22 -1.03
CA TYR A 118 2.11 14.11 -1.82
C TYR A 118 1.59 13.36 -3.03
N GLU A 119 0.48 13.85 -3.58
CA GLU A 119 -0.10 13.30 -4.80
C GLU A 119 0.91 13.40 -5.95
N GLY A 120 1.25 12.27 -6.57
CA GLY A 120 2.25 12.21 -7.63
C GLY A 120 3.64 11.72 -7.17
N LYS A 121 3.89 11.62 -5.86
CA LYS A 121 5.19 11.17 -5.31
C LYS A 121 5.65 9.82 -5.85
N GLU A 122 4.72 8.92 -6.16
CA GLU A 122 5.04 7.61 -6.76
C GLU A 122 5.55 7.65 -8.21
N PHE A 123 5.38 8.77 -8.92
CA PHE A 123 5.81 8.94 -10.33
C PHE A 123 7.12 9.72 -10.47
N GLU A 124 7.62 10.33 -9.39
CA GLU A 124 8.81 11.17 -9.40
C GLU A 124 10.10 10.41 -9.03
N ALA A 125 10.01 9.08 -8.92
CA ALA A 125 11.10 8.19 -8.52
C ALA A 125 11.93 7.66 -9.71
#